data_AF-A0A9D2PZ53-F1
#
_entry.id   AF-A0A9D2PZ53-F1
#
_cell.length_a   1.000
_cell.length_b   1.000
_cell.length_c   1.000
_cell.angle_alpha   90.00
_cell.angle_beta   90.00
_cell.angle_gamma   90.00
#
_symmetry.space_group_name_H-M   'P 1'
#
loop_
_entity.id
_entity.type
_entity.pdbx_description
1 polymer ?
#
loop_
_entity_poly.entity_id
_entity_poly.type
_entity_poly.pdbx_seq_one_letter_code
_entity_poly.pdbx_strand_id
1 'polypeptide(L)'
;MHSVAVASPRRPLAGISRARLLLVLLAGLGALLALSACGKVGSTTEIAADGSGTQTLAVTISETDMDKIDGGTKTVEAAIEEHNPGLTYEGSEKDGTDTVFTMTLEFSDAKDYAAKAQKALEAGELTKTAEVTFTPPSPPFSSGYTLTRNFSEKDLTRWAVKALVDDGKIADAEEGDIDSALDPGETTVEVDGDGLEKGWGEADGADVWTNAATASFESVSVVTAGVEDPAEDSYTRTVTYELPRETYLDAKDEFDAFFAEATPEGGELTPAGDAGTTWVLAFPAGTAEQVGTWTDAALATSDSVFTVEAAPDSEDPFSVDTNVVDNIECSVACGEYGALSQSLEVPAGFQGDAQAAAEGGTEQISLEGGPEPQTITRSYGFTGADYDLTVNREGGGSLEMALSIPVADEEVVTEDAILAFLGGDAERSEEDGTAVYTRTAEAKTSEDFPGALQALGLEGADGAPQVDVAESGKKSYAVTVVMGPGGDIGEKIVGPGTWTVQGDGLRPTSLTGDQTDSASLGEDAITVKDSHGVWMTFSAERTGLSGVTIVLLLVGLAVLGLLIAAGVVGFLHREKIAGLLRGGSDTDVPDSSSGPAGPSF
;
A
#
# COMPACT_ATOMS: atom_id res chain seq x y z
N MET A 1 52.13 -38.38 -102.91
CA MET A 1 50.76 -38.03 -103.31
C MET A 1 49.82 -38.58 -102.24
N HIS A 2 48.98 -37.71 -101.62
CA HIS A 2 47.76 -38.05 -100.85
C HIS A 2 47.95 -38.95 -99.61
N SER A 3 47.10 -39.03 -98.58
CA SER A 3 46.09 -38.18 -97.92
C SER A 3 45.64 -38.98 -96.68
N VAL A 4 45.51 -38.31 -95.53
CA VAL A 4 44.60 -38.49 -94.35
C VAL A 4 44.00 -39.88 -94.00
N ALA A 5 44.13 -40.33 -92.72
CA ALA A 5 43.01 -40.57 -91.76
C ALA A 5 43.42 -41.13 -90.35
N VAL A 6 43.06 -40.34 -89.33
CA VAL A 6 42.61 -40.50 -87.90
C VAL A 6 42.57 -41.89 -87.20
N ALA A 7 43.15 -41.99 -85.98
CA ALA A 7 42.46 -42.18 -84.66
C ALA A 7 43.39 -42.71 -83.51
N SER A 8 43.30 -42.05 -82.35
CA SER A 8 43.87 -42.22 -80.98
C SER A 8 43.70 -43.63 -80.33
N PRO A 9 44.29 -43.98 -79.12
CA PRO A 9 44.61 -43.09 -77.98
C PRO A 9 45.84 -43.41 -77.08
N ARG A 10 46.30 -42.42 -76.26
CA ARG A 10 46.98 -42.61 -74.95
C ARG A 10 46.83 -41.40 -73.99
N ARG A 11 46.44 -41.67 -72.74
CA ARG A 11 46.67 -40.89 -71.49
C ARG A 11 48.12 -41.17 -70.96
N PRO A 12 48.68 -40.53 -69.89
CA PRO A 12 48.10 -39.59 -68.91
C PRO A 12 48.91 -38.29 -68.65
N LEU A 13 48.29 -37.39 -67.86
CA LEU A 13 48.77 -36.09 -67.38
C LEU A 13 49.86 -36.21 -66.30
N ALA A 14 50.85 -35.30 -66.34
CA ALA A 14 51.92 -35.17 -65.36
C ALA A 14 51.48 -34.34 -64.15
N GLY A 15 51.65 -34.89 -62.94
CA GLY A 15 51.27 -34.28 -61.67
C GLY A 15 52.36 -33.38 -61.07
N ILE A 16 51.94 -32.24 -60.54
CA ILE A 16 52.73 -31.34 -59.69
C ILE A 16 53.05 -32.05 -58.37
N SER A 17 54.28 -31.92 -57.85
CA SER A 17 54.72 -32.63 -56.65
C SER A 17 53.97 -32.14 -55.39
N ARG A 18 53.60 -33.07 -54.50
CA ARG A 18 52.85 -32.80 -53.26
C ARG A 18 53.49 -31.70 -52.38
N ALA A 19 54.81 -31.57 -52.39
CA ALA A 19 55.54 -30.53 -51.65
C ALA A 19 55.33 -29.12 -52.22
N ARG A 20 55.19 -28.97 -53.54
CA ARG A 20 54.88 -27.68 -54.18
C ARG A 20 53.41 -27.30 -54.02
N LEU A 21 52.51 -28.29 -54.02
CA LEU A 21 51.10 -28.07 -53.71
C LEU A 21 50.91 -27.64 -52.24
N LEU A 22 51.66 -28.24 -51.31
CA LEU A 22 51.64 -27.87 -49.88
C LEU A 22 52.23 -26.48 -49.62
N LEU A 23 53.28 -26.08 -50.34
CA LEU A 23 53.86 -24.73 -50.25
C LEU A 23 52.94 -23.66 -50.83
N VAL A 24 52.21 -23.95 -51.91
CA VAL A 24 51.19 -23.04 -52.47
C VAL A 24 49.95 -22.97 -51.56
N LEU A 25 49.56 -24.07 -50.94
CA LEU A 25 48.49 -24.10 -49.92
C LEU A 25 48.90 -23.38 -48.63
N LEU A 26 50.14 -23.51 -48.16
CA LEU A 26 50.66 -22.77 -47.00
C LEU A 26 50.89 -21.28 -47.30
N ALA A 27 51.28 -20.93 -48.53
CA ALA A 27 51.39 -19.53 -48.97
C ALA A 27 50.01 -18.90 -49.19
N GLY A 28 49.02 -19.66 -49.67
CA GLY A 28 47.63 -19.23 -49.75
C GLY A 28 46.96 -19.11 -48.37
N LEU A 29 47.25 -20.05 -47.46
CA LEU A 29 46.78 -19.99 -46.07
C LEU A 29 47.49 -18.89 -45.26
N GLY A 30 48.73 -18.54 -45.62
CA GLY A 30 49.47 -17.40 -45.08
C GLY A 30 48.95 -16.05 -45.60
N ALA A 31 48.43 -15.99 -46.84
CA ALA A 31 47.74 -14.82 -47.37
C ALA A 31 46.32 -14.65 -46.77
N LEU A 32 45.64 -15.76 -46.46
CA LEU A 32 44.39 -15.78 -45.68
C LEU A 32 44.57 -15.38 -44.20
N LEU A 33 45.80 -15.42 -43.67
CA LEU A 33 46.15 -14.94 -42.33
C LEU A 33 46.65 -13.48 -42.33
N ALA A 34 46.64 -12.81 -43.49
CA ALA A 34 47.09 -11.43 -43.66
C ALA A 34 45.92 -10.47 -44.01
N LEU A 35 44.68 -10.82 -43.64
CA LEU A 35 43.64 -9.81 -43.44
C LEU A 35 44.00 -8.99 -42.19
N SER A 36 45.00 -8.11 -42.34
CA SER A 36 45.32 -7.10 -41.34
C SER A 36 44.27 -6.01 -41.43
N ALA A 37 43.67 -5.65 -40.29
CA ALA A 37 42.79 -4.50 -40.18
C ALA A 37 43.41 -3.28 -40.90
N CYS A 38 42.59 -2.53 -41.64
CA CYS A 38 42.99 -1.32 -42.36
C CYS A 38 43.24 -0.11 -41.44
N GLY A 39 43.06 -0.23 -40.13
CA GLY A 39 43.33 0.84 -39.18
C GLY A 39 42.85 0.55 -37.77
N LYS A 40 42.97 1.54 -36.90
CA LYS A 40 42.54 1.54 -35.50
C LYS A 40 41.62 2.73 -35.27
N VAL A 41 40.59 2.58 -34.44
CA VAL A 41 39.70 3.69 -34.08
C VAL A 41 39.64 3.88 -32.57
N GLY A 42 40.13 5.02 -32.09
CA GLY A 42 40.01 5.43 -30.69
C GLY A 42 39.06 6.62 -30.52
N SER A 43 38.74 6.96 -29.28
CA SER A 43 38.00 8.21 -29.01
C SER A 43 38.27 8.81 -27.63
N THR A 44 38.04 10.11 -27.54
CA THR A 44 37.90 10.83 -26.27
C THR A 44 36.49 11.40 -26.21
N THR A 45 35.74 11.10 -25.16
CA THR A 45 34.41 11.67 -24.93
C THR A 45 34.48 12.59 -23.72
N GLU A 46 34.26 13.89 -23.93
CA GLU A 46 34.24 14.91 -22.87
C GLU A 46 32.78 15.33 -22.65
N ILE A 47 32.31 15.27 -21.40
CA ILE A 47 30.93 15.57 -21.02
C ILE A 47 30.93 16.62 -19.90
N ALA A 48 30.03 17.59 -19.97
CA ALA A 48 29.77 18.53 -18.88
C ALA A 48 28.72 17.97 -17.90
N ALA A 49 28.66 18.49 -16.67
CA ALA A 49 27.66 18.06 -15.68
C ALA A 49 26.19 18.10 -16.17
N ASP A 50 25.86 18.98 -17.13
CA ASP A 50 24.52 19.08 -17.72
C ASP A 50 24.20 18.00 -18.75
N GLY A 51 25.14 17.09 -19.03
CA GLY A 51 25.02 16.00 -19.98
C GLY A 51 25.31 16.38 -21.44
N SER A 52 25.65 17.65 -21.71
CA SER A 52 26.17 18.07 -23.02
C SER A 52 27.64 17.67 -23.16
N GLY A 53 28.13 17.52 -24.39
CA GLY A 53 29.50 17.06 -24.58
C GLY A 53 29.95 16.95 -26.02
N THR A 54 31.17 16.46 -26.19
CA THR A 54 31.79 16.20 -27.49
C THR A 54 32.52 14.86 -27.47
N GLN A 55 32.22 14.00 -28.42
CA GLN A 55 33.03 12.82 -28.72
C GLN A 55 33.96 13.11 -29.89
N THR A 56 35.27 12.98 -29.67
CA THR A 56 36.30 13.08 -30.70
C THR A 56 36.74 11.67 -31.11
N LEU A 57 36.45 11.29 -32.34
CA LEU A 57 36.84 10.02 -32.97
C LEU A 57 38.16 10.21 -33.71
N ALA A 58 39.11 9.32 -33.48
CA ALA A 58 40.41 9.30 -34.16
C ALA A 58 40.57 7.98 -34.92
N VAL A 59 40.51 8.04 -36.25
CA VAL A 59 40.77 6.89 -37.12
C VAL A 59 42.22 6.92 -37.58
N THR A 60 43.04 6.01 -37.07
CA THR A 60 44.46 5.87 -37.41
C THR A 60 44.64 4.78 -38.45
N ILE A 61 45.19 5.15 -39.61
CA ILE A 61 45.53 4.22 -40.69
C ILE A 61 47.05 4.15 -40.78
N SER A 62 47.60 2.93 -40.69
CA SER A 62 49.05 2.72 -40.80
C SER A 62 49.54 3.05 -42.21
N GLU A 63 50.82 3.40 -42.37
CA GLU A 63 51.40 3.63 -43.70
C GLU A 63 51.18 2.41 -44.64
N THR A 64 51.28 1.20 -44.10
CA THR A 64 51.10 -0.05 -44.88
C THR A 64 49.65 -0.26 -45.31
N ASP A 65 48.67 0.13 -44.48
CA ASP A 65 47.26 0.00 -44.84
C ASP A 65 46.81 1.14 -45.76
N MET A 66 47.39 2.33 -45.62
CA MET A 66 47.15 3.45 -46.52
C MET A 66 47.58 3.13 -47.95
N ASP A 67 48.66 2.36 -48.14
CA ASP A 67 49.12 1.90 -49.46
C ASP A 67 48.12 0.98 -50.18
N LYS A 68 47.16 0.40 -49.44
CA LYS A 68 46.08 -0.44 -50.01
C LYS A 68 44.90 0.38 -50.53
N ILE A 69 44.88 1.69 -50.25
CA ILE A 69 43.82 2.61 -50.66
C ILE A 69 44.26 3.37 -51.91
N ASP A 70 43.57 3.17 -53.03
CA ASP A 70 43.87 3.86 -54.28
C ASP A 70 43.71 5.38 -54.13
N GLY A 71 44.79 6.13 -54.36
CA GLY A 71 44.86 7.58 -54.14
C GLY A 71 45.19 8.01 -52.71
N GLY A 72 45.36 7.08 -51.76
CA GLY A 72 45.83 7.32 -50.40
C GLY A 72 44.95 8.31 -49.61
N THR A 73 45.58 9.15 -48.78
CA THR A 73 44.90 10.09 -47.86
C THR A 73 43.81 10.93 -48.53
N LYS A 74 44.06 11.45 -49.75
CA LYS A 74 43.08 12.30 -50.46
C LYS A 74 41.79 11.58 -50.79
N THR A 75 41.86 10.28 -51.03
CA THR A 75 40.68 9.45 -51.30
C THR A 75 39.88 9.26 -50.01
N VAL A 76 40.55 9.05 -48.88
CA VAL A 76 39.89 8.97 -47.57
C VAL A 76 39.21 10.28 -47.20
N GLU A 77 39.89 11.43 -47.40
CA GLU A 77 39.31 12.76 -47.17
C GLU A 77 38.06 13.00 -48.04
N ALA A 78 38.13 12.66 -49.34
CA ALA A 78 37.00 12.80 -50.24
C ALA A 78 35.82 11.91 -49.84
N ALA A 79 36.09 10.66 -49.43
CA ALA A 79 35.05 9.74 -48.96
C ALA A 79 34.39 10.24 -47.67
N ILE A 80 35.16 10.80 -46.74
CA ILE A 80 34.63 11.45 -45.54
C ILE A 80 33.74 12.63 -45.97
N GLU A 81 34.23 13.56 -46.79
CA GLU A 81 33.46 14.74 -47.21
C GLU A 81 32.15 14.38 -47.94
N GLU A 82 32.13 13.32 -48.76
CA GLU A 82 30.97 12.92 -49.57
C GLU A 82 29.93 12.12 -48.77
N HIS A 83 30.36 11.24 -47.86
CA HIS A 83 29.49 10.28 -47.18
C HIS A 83 29.24 10.55 -45.69
N ASN A 84 29.78 11.65 -45.14
CA ASN A 84 29.68 11.96 -43.72
C ASN A 84 28.22 12.02 -43.22
N PRO A 85 27.84 11.21 -42.19
CA PRO A 85 26.50 11.17 -41.62
C PRO A 85 26.11 12.38 -40.75
N GLY A 86 26.94 13.43 -40.72
CA GLY A 86 26.72 14.65 -39.95
C GLY A 86 27.63 14.81 -38.75
N LEU A 87 28.78 14.15 -38.74
CA LEU A 87 29.93 14.45 -37.88
C LEU A 87 30.63 15.73 -38.38
N THR A 88 31.43 16.38 -37.54
CA THR A 88 32.32 17.45 -38.00
C THR A 88 33.68 16.84 -38.31
N TYR A 89 34.20 17.06 -39.52
CA TYR A 89 35.54 16.59 -39.90
C TYR A 89 36.57 17.67 -39.61
N GLU A 90 37.56 17.36 -38.75
CA GLU A 90 38.58 18.31 -38.30
C GLU A 90 39.85 18.29 -39.17
N GLY A 91 39.99 17.27 -40.03
CA GLY A 91 41.13 17.11 -40.93
C GLY A 91 41.92 15.83 -40.69
N SER A 92 43.05 15.72 -41.41
CA SER A 92 44.01 14.63 -41.27
C SER A 92 45.37 15.16 -40.85
N GLU A 93 46.09 14.37 -40.05
CA GLU A 93 47.47 14.67 -39.67
C GLU A 93 48.35 13.42 -39.68
N LYS A 94 49.67 13.64 -39.71
CA LYS A 94 50.67 12.57 -39.63
C LYS A 94 51.11 12.39 -38.18
N ASP A 95 50.93 11.18 -37.66
CA ASP A 95 51.53 10.73 -36.39
C ASP A 95 52.59 9.66 -36.69
N GLY A 96 53.85 10.07 -36.66
CA GLY A 96 54.95 9.25 -37.17
C GLY A 96 54.78 8.90 -38.66
N THR A 97 54.63 7.61 -38.96
CA THR A 97 54.33 7.10 -40.32
C THR A 97 52.84 7.06 -40.64
N ASP A 98 52.01 7.02 -39.60
CA ASP A 98 50.59 6.75 -39.68
C ASP A 98 49.81 8.04 -39.97
N THR A 99 48.58 7.89 -40.43
CA THR A 99 47.69 9.04 -40.73
C THR A 99 46.47 8.96 -39.84
N VAL A 100 46.19 10.03 -39.11
CA VAL A 100 45.04 10.14 -38.20
C VAL A 100 44.01 11.05 -38.84
N PHE A 101 42.78 10.56 -38.95
CA PHE A 101 41.61 11.34 -39.37
C PHE A 101 40.76 11.62 -38.15
N THR A 102 40.49 12.90 -37.90
CA THR A 102 39.77 13.34 -36.70
C THR A 102 38.38 13.82 -37.05
N MET A 103 37.38 13.30 -36.34
CA MET A 103 35.98 13.69 -36.47
C MET A 103 35.39 13.95 -35.09
N THR A 104 34.49 14.92 -34.98
CA THR A 104 33.82 15.26 -33.72
C THR A 104 32.31 15.09 -33.83
N LEU A 105 31.69 14.67 -32.73
CA LEU A 105 30.26 14.58 -32.52
C LEU A 105 29.94 15.38 -31.26
N GLU A 106 29.50 16.62 -31.43
CA GLU A 106 28.96 17.43 -30.34
C GLU A 106 27.52 17.01 -30.05
N PHE A 107 27.09 17.01 -28.80
CA PHE A 107 25.72 16.67 -28.38
C PHE A 107 25.24 17.55 -27.23
N SER A 108 23.95 17.84 -27.19
CA SER A 108 23.35 18.65 -26.11
C SER A 108 22.96 17.86 -24.87
N ASP A 109 22.69 16.56 -25.04
CA ASP A 109 22.25 15.64 -24.00
C ASP A 109 22.34 14.19 -24.52
N ALA A 110 22.06 13.20 -23.67
CA ALA A 110 22.10 11.78 -24.03
C ALA A 110 21.15 11.40 -25.19
N LYS A 111 19.98 12.05 -25.30
CA LYS A 111 19.02 11.77 -26.36
C LYS A 111 19.50 12.31 -27.71
N ASP A 112 20.05 13.51 -27.73
CA ASP A 112 20.70 14.08 -28.92
C ASP A 112 21.93 13.25 -29.32
N TYR A 113 22.72 12.77 -28.35
CA TYR A 113 23.85 11.89 -28.61
C TYR A 113 23.40 10.59 -29.28
N ALA A 114 22.38 9.89 -28.74
CA ALA A 114 21.81 8.69 -29.35
C ALA A 114 21.29 8.98 -30.78
N ALA A 115 20.58 10.09 -30.99
CA ALA A 115 20.05 10.46 -32.30
C ALA A 115 21.15 10.75 -33.34
N LYS A 116 22.26 11.36 -32.93
CA LYS A 116 23.42 11.61 -33.80
C LYS A 116 24.20 10.33 -34.08
N ALA A 117 24.41 9.48 -33.07
CA ALA A 117 24.99 8.16 -33.23
C ALA A 117 24.18 7.31 -34.23
N GLN A 118 22.85 7.31 -34.11
CA GLN A 118 21.95 6.56 -35.01
C GLN A 118 22.19 6.86 -36.49
N LYS A 119 22.44 8.14 -36.86
CA LYS A 119 22.75 8.51 -38.25
C LYS A 119 24.02 7.84 -38.75
N ALA A 120 25.05 7.75 -37.92
CA ALA A 120 26.30 7.08 -38.26
C ALA A 120 26.11 5.56 -38.38
N LEU A 121 25.31 4.96 -37.49
CA LEU A 121 24.96 3.54 -37.56
C LEU A 121 24.20 3.20 -38.84
N GLU A 122 23.23 4.04 -39.23
CA GLU A 122 22.45 3.87 -40.46
C GLU A 122 23.29 4.04 -41.72
N ALA A 123 24.17 5.04 -41.76
CA ALA A 123 25.13 5.21 -42.86
C ALA A 123 26.10 4.04 -42.97
N GLY A 124 26.39 3.39 -41.83
CA GLY A 124 27.12 2.14 -41.75
C GLY A 124 26.27 0.90 -41.98
N GLU A 125 24.98 1.01 -42.34
CA GLU A 125 24.04 -0.11 -42.54
C GLU A 125 23.92 -1.08 -41.33
N LEU A 126 24.13 -0.58 -40.11
CA LEU A 126 23.91 -1.34 -38.89
C LEU A 126 22.43 -1.33 -38.50
N THR A 127 21.89 -2.49 -38.12
CA THR A 127 20.47 -2.66 -37.82
C THR A 127 20.11 -2.40 -36.35
N LYS A 128 21.09 -2.08 -35.50
CA LYS A 128 20.86 -1.76 -34.08
C LYS A 128 20.31 -0.34 -33.91
N THR A 129 19.53 -0.11 -32.86
CA THR A 129 19.07 1.23 -32.48
C THR A 129 20.03 1.79 -31.43
N ALA A 130 20.52 3.01 -31.63
CA ALA A 130 21.40 3.67 -30.69
C ALA A 130 20.67 3.98 -29.37
N GLU A 131 21.24 3.52 -28.26
CA GLU A 131 20.76 3.82 -26.91
C GLU A 131 21.91 4.45 -26.13
N VAL A 132 21.60 5.56 -25.45
CA VAL A 132 22.53 6.27 -24.57
C VAL A 132 21.77 6.69 -23.31
N THR A 133 22.35 6.44 -22.14
CA THR A 133 21.91 7.01 -20.87
C THR A 133 23.07 7.73 -20.20
N PHE A 134 22.78 8.88 -19.59
CA PHE A 134 23.72 9.63 -18.77
C PHE A 134 23.05 9.87 -17.41
N THR A 135 23.67 9.36 -16.36
CA THR A 135 23.16 9.43 -14.99
C THR A 135 24.11 10.30 -14.15
N PRO A 136 23.67 11.50 -13.73
CA PRO A 136 24.43 12.34 -12.81
C PRO A 136 24.43 11.77 -11.38
N PRO A 137 25.35 12.22 -10.51
CA PRO A 137 25.30 11.88 -9.09
C PRO A 137 24.05 12.47 -8.43
N SER A 138 23.61 11.81 -7.36
CA SER A 138 22.58 12.30 -6.44
C SER A 138 23.15 12.39 -5.02
N PRO A 139 23.99 13.39 -4.70
CA PRO A 139 24.54 13.56 -3.36
C PRO A 139 23.42 13.78 -2.34
N PRO A 140 23.58 13.31 -1.08
CA PRO A 140 24.71 12.55 -0.54
C PRO A 140 24.66 11.04 -0.84
N PHE A 141 23.61 10.54 -1.50
CA PHE A 141 23.37 9.11 -1.72
C PHE A 141 24.24 8.48 -2.80
N SER A 142 24.69 9.27 -3.75
CA SER A 142 25.64 8.83 -4.77
C SER A 142 26.57 9.94 -5.21
N SER A 143 27.75 9.52 -5.63
CA SER A 143 28.79 10.35 -6.21
C SER A 143 29.16 9.80 -7.58
N GLY A 144 29.84 10.61 -8.38
CA GLY A 144 30.28 10.23 -9.72
C GLY A 144 29.15 10.11 -10.75
N TYR A 145 29.54 9.82 -11.98
CA TYR A 145 28.66 9.79 -13.15
C TYR A 145 28.66 8.40 -13.79
N THR A 146 27.58 8.09 -14.49
CA THR A 146 27.50 6.89 -15.32
C THR A 146 27.04 7.23 -16.73
N LEU A 147 27.79 6.80 -17.75
CA LEU A 147 27.42 6.83 -19.15
C LEU A 147 27.27 5.39 -19.66
N THR A 148 26.09 5.04 -20.18
CA THR A 148 25.87 3.75 -20.85
C THR A 148 25.55 3.98 -22.31
N ARG A 149 26.19 3.22 -23.21
CA ARG A 149 25.88 3.22 -24.65
C ARG A 149 25.99 1.83 -25.28
N ASN A 150 25.15 1.52 -26.26
CA ASN A 150 25.11 0.18 -26.89
C ASN A 150 25.87 0.09 -28.25
N PHE A 151 26.72 1.08 -28.53
CA PHE A 151 27.53 1.17 -29.73
C PHE A 151 28.99 1.51 -29.41
N SER A 152 29.89 1.09 -30.29
CA SER A 152 31.33 1.35 -30.20
C SER A 152 31.80 2.45 -31.16
N GLU A 153 33.03 2.91 -31.01
CA GLU A 153 33.68 3.86 -31.92
C GLU A 153 33.81 3.29 -33.33
N LYS A 154 33.95 1.97 -33.42
CA LYS A 154 33.94 1.23 -34.67
C LYS A 154 32.58 1.27 -35.36
N ASP A 155 31.50 1.12 -34.59
CA ASP A 155 30.16 1.24 -35.14
C ASP A 155 29.93 2.65 -35.71
N LEU A 156 30.41 3.70 -35.00
CA LEU A 156 30.29 5.10 -35.43
C LEU A 156 31.15 5.46 -36.66
N THR A 157 32.17 4.67 -36.98
CA THR A 157 33.10 4.93 -38.09
C THR A 157 32.99 3.92 -39.23
N ARG A 158 32.15 2.89 -39.08
CA ARG A 158 31.91 1.85 -40.09
C ARG A 158 31.53 2.40 -41.46
N TRP A 159 30.73 3.47 -41.48
CA TRP A 159 30.27 4.12 -42.71
C TRP A 159 31.44 4.60 -43.60
N ALA A 160 32.55 5.06 -43.01
CA ALA A 160 33.70 5.57 -43.77
C ALA A 160 34.44 4.44 -44.48
N VAL A 161 34.61 3.29 -43.80
CA VAL A 161 35.17 2.07 -44.42
C VAL A 161 34.25 1.58 -45.53
N LYS A 162 32.94 1.50 -45.25
CA LYS A 162 31.94 1.07 -46.22
C LYS A 162 31.97 1.93 -47.49
N ALA A 163 32.02 3.27 -47.35
CA ALA A 163 32.11 4.17 -48.50
C ALA A 163 33.34 3.86 -49.37
N LEU A 164 34.50 3.63 -48.75
CA LEU A 164 35.73 3.26 -49.48
C LEU A 164 35.63 1.90 -50.18
N VAL A 165 34.91 0.93 -49.60
CA VAL A 165 34.66 -0.39 -50.22
C VAL A 165 33.67 -0.25 -51.38
N ASP A 166 32.55 0.43 -51.17
CA ASP A 166 31.49 0.62 -52.18
C ASP A 166 32.00 1.41 -53.40
N ASP A 167 32.92 2.36 -53.18
CA ASP A 167 33.60 3.12 -54.24
C ASP A 167 34.75 2.36 -54.92
N GLY A 168 35.04 1.13 -54.48
CA GLY A 168 36.12 0.29 -55.01
C GLY A 168 37.51 0.88 -54.79
N LYS A 169 37.72 1.60 -53.67
CA LYS A 169 38.99 2.28 -53.34
C LYS A 169 39.95 1.41 -52.55
N ILE A 170 39.48 0.35 -51.91
CA ILE A 170 40.31 -0.60 -51.18
C ILE A 170 40.53 -1.83 -52.06
N ALA A 171 41.79 -2.16 -52.34
CA ALA A 171 42.12 -3.31 -53.18
C ALA A 171 41.65 -4.63 -52.55
N ASP A 172 40.94 -5.44 -53.34
CA ASP A 172 40.46 -6.78 -52.96
C ASP A 172 39.55 -6.84 -51.71
N ALA A 173 38.93 -5.72 -51.30
CA ALA A 173 38.00 -5.68 -50.18
C ALA A 173 36.55 -5.97 -50.62
N GLU A 174 35.85 -6.79 -49.84
CA GLU A 174 34.44 -7.12 -50.01
C GLU A 174 33.62 -6.67 -48.78
N GLU A 175 32.29 -6.75 -48.87
CA GLU A 175 31.37 -6.35 -47.79
C GLU A 175 31.67 -7.06 -46.45
N GLY A 176 32.15 -8.32 -46.51
CA GLY A 176 32.54 -9.09 -45.33
C GLY A 176 33.79 -8.57 -44.60
N ASP A 177 34.58 -7.69 -45.23
CA ASP A 177 35.81 -7.15 -44.66
C ASP A 177 35.59 -5.86 -43.87
N ILE A 178 34.44 -5.19 -44.06
CA ILE A 178 34.13 -3.89 -43.43
C ILE A 178 34.27 -3.97 -41.90
N ASP A 179 33.68 -5.01 -41.30
CA ASP A 179 33.70 -5.22 -39.86
C ASP A 179 35.04 -5.72 -39.34
N SER A 180 36.00 -6.05 -40.19
CA SER A 180 37.38 -6.40 -39.78
C SER A 180 38.40 -5.31 -40.13
N ALA A 181 37.98 -4.25 -40.82
CA ALA A 181 38.85 -3.20 -41.31
C ALA A 181 39.35 -2.26 -40.20
N LEU A 182 38.66 -2.17 -39.06
CA LEU A 182 39.06 -1.32 -37.94
C LEU A 182 39.22 -2.14 -36.66
N ASP A 183 40.39 -2.04 -36.06
CA ASP A 183 40.68 -2.54 -34.73
C ASP A 183 40.27 -1.51 -33.66
N PRO A 184 39.83 -1.97 -32.47
CA PRO A 184 39.47 -1.08 -31.38
C PRO A 184 40.70 -0.32 -30.87
N GLY A 185 40.50 0.97 -30.63
CA GLY A 185 41.51 1.87 -30.09
C GLY A 185 41.39 2.16 -28.61
N GLU A 186 42.25 3.07 -28.13
CA GLU A 186 42.09 3.60 -26.78
C GLU A 186 40.84 4.47 -26.76
N THR A 187 40.01 4.28 -25.74
CA THR A 187 38.80 5.07 -25.53
C THR A 187 38.83 5.62 -24.12
N THR A 188 38.62 6.91 -23.99
CA THR A 188 38.47 7.60 -22.71
C THR A 188 37.14 8.34 -22.67
N VAL A 189 36.56 8.38 -21.48
CA VAL A 189 35.34 9.15 -21.20
C VAL A 189 35.61 9.94 -19.93
N GLU A 190 35.31 11.22 -19.94
CA GLU A 190 35.46 12.10 -18.79
C GLU A 190 34.24 13.01 -18.63
N VAL A 191 33.92 13.33 -17.37
CA VAL A 191 32.86 14.27 -17.00
C VAL A 191 33.47 15.36 -16.13
N ASP A 192 33.37 16.63 -16.54
CA ASP A 192 34.01 17.78 -15.86
C ASP A 192 35.52 17.60 -15.57
N GLY A 193 36.20 16.80 -16.39
CA GLY A 193 37.63 16.48 -16.26
C GLY A 193 37.93 15.29 -15.34
N ASP A 194 36.92 14.66 -14.74
CA ASP A 194 37.05 13.40 -14.01
C ASP A 194 36.86 12.21 -14.95
N GLY A 195 37.87 11.36 -15.06
CA GLY A 195 37.82 10.16 -15.91
C GLY A 195 36.86 9.10 -15.38
N LEU A 196 36.10 8.49 -16.29
CA LEU A 196 35.25 7.33 -16.02
C LEU A 196 35.98 6.04 -16.36
N GLU A 197 35.79 5.01 -15.53
CA GLU A 197 36.34 3.70 -15.80
C GLU A 197 35.36 2.85 -16.61
N LYS A 198 35.88 2.04 -17.54
CA LYS A 198 35.04 1.09 -18.29
C LYS A 198 34.61 -0.04 -17.36
N GLY A 199 33.34 -0.04 -16.99
CA GLY A 199 32.70 -1.08 -16.20
C GLY A 199 32.29 -2.29 -17.04
N TRP A 200 31.88 -3.36 -16.36
CA TRP A 200 31.24 -4.52 -16.97
C TRP A 200 29.73 -4.39 -16.73
N GLY A 201 28.96 -4.06 -17.77
CA GLY A 201 27.50 -3.98 -17.67
C GLY A 201 26.84 -5.36 -17.53
N GLU A 202 25.76 -5.45 -16.76
CA GLU A 202 24.99 -6.70 -16.57
C GLU A 202 24.05 -7.07 -17.74
N ALA A 203 23.88 -6.20 -18.75
CA ALA A 203 22.97 -6.44 -19.87
C ALA A 203 23.65 -6.26 -21.25
N ASP A 204 23.55 -7.29 -22.08
CA ASP A 204 23.47 -7.22 -23.55
C ASP A 204 24.57 -6.47 -24.33
N GLY A 205 25.80 -6.42 -23.82
CA GLY A 205 26.95 -5.92 -24.58
C GLY A 205 26.98 -4.39 -24.75
N ALA A 206 26.29 -3.65 -23.88
CA ALA A 206 26.44 -2.20 -23.76
C ALA A 206 27.76 -1.84 -23.03
N ASP A 207 28.42 -0.79 -23.51
CA ASP A 207 29.58 -0.19 -22.86
C ASP A 207 29.09 0.73 -21.73
N VAL A 208 29.49 0.41 -20.50
CA VAL A 208 29.23 1.23 -19.29
C VAL A 208 30.53 1.91 -18.88
N TRP A 209 30.49 3.22 -18.72
CA TRP A 209 31.58 4.04 -18.21
C TRP A 209 31.12 4.71 -16.92
N THR A 210 31.81 4.46 -15.81
CA THR A 210 31.37 4.96 -14.52
C THR A 210 32.55 5.22 -13.58
N ASN A 211 32.42 6.24 -12.74
CA ASN A 211 33.18 6.42 -11.51
C ASN A 211 32.23 6.52 -10.31
N ALA A 212 30.98 6.07 -10.49
CA ALA A 212 29.94 6.26 -9.52
C ALA A 212 30.14 5.38 -8.29
N ALA A 213 29.86 5.95 -7.12
CA ALA A 213 29.85 5.24 -5.85
C ALA A 213 28.57 5.58 -5.10
N THR A 214 27.90 4.58 -4.54
CA THR A 214 26.66 4.72 -3.78
C THR A 214 26.94 4.67 -2.28
N ALA A 215 26.37 5.61 -1.53
CA ALA A 215 26.24 5.54 -0.09
C ALA A 215 24.96 4.79 0.26
N SER A 216 25.07 3.49 0.54
CA SER A 216 23.93 2.67 0.96
C SER A 216 23.72 2.75 2.47
N PHE A 217 22.47 2.95 2.88
CA PHE A 217 22.06 2.82 4.26
C PHE A 217 21.99 1.33 4.64
N GLU A 218 22.34 0.97 5.88
CA GLU A 218 22.15 -0.38 6.40
C GLU A 218 20.66 -0.69 6.53
N SER A 219 19.89 0.29 7.01
CA SER A 219 18.43 0.19 7.10
C SER A 219 17.76 1.55 6.98
N VAL A 220 16.55 1.53 6.42
CA VAL A 220 15.57 2.62 6.45
C VAL A 220 14.28 2.06 7.07
N SER A 221 13.84 2.65 8.18
CA SER A 221 12.61 2.25 8.86
C SER A 221 11.59 3.38 8.84
N VAL A 222 10.39 3.07 8.37
CA VAL A 222 9.28 4.02 8.26
C VAL A 222 8.14 3.59 9.18
N VAL A 223 7.71 4.47 10.08
CA VAL A 223 6.56 4.24 10.96
C VAL A 223 5.54 5.34 10.72
N THR A 224 4.29 4.96 10.43
CA THR A 224 3.19 5.91 10.16
C THR A 224 2.08 5.77 11.19
N ALA A 225 1.53 6.87 11.70
CA ALA A 225 0.43 6.88 12.67
C ALA A 225 -0.74 7.74 12.19
N GLY A 226 -1.91 7.61 12.84
CA GLY A 226 -3.15 8.33 12.49
C GLY A 226 -4.05 7.58 11.50
N VAL A 227 -3.75 6.31 11.21
CA VAL A 227 -4.52 5.48 10.28
C VAL A 227 -5.82 4.92 10.87
N GLU A 228 -5.99 5.05 12.19
CA GLU A 228 -7.18 4.63 12.91
C GLU A 228 -8.42 5.50 12.64
N ASP A 229 -8.22 6.72 12.12
CA ASP A 229 -9.28 7.65 11.75
C ASP A 229 -8.97 8.32 10.39
N PRO A 230 -9.19 7.62 9.27
CA PRO A 230 -8.83 8.13 7.94
C PRO A 230 -9.64 9.37 7.53
N ALA A 231 -10.76 9.64 8.20
CA ALA A 231 -11.63 10.78 7.90
C ALA A 231 -10.98 12.13 8.28
N GLU A 232 -10.08 12.12 9.26
CA GLU A 232 -9.29 13.30 9.66
C GLU A 232 -8.19 13.64 8.64
N ASP A 233 -7.82 12.69 7.75
CA ASP A 233 -6.76 12.83 6.74
C ASP A 233 -5.49 13.50 7.32
N SER A 234 -5.07 13.00 8.49
CA SER A 234 -4.03 13.60 9.32
C SER A 234 -3.10 12.53 9.86
N TYR A 235 -1.98 12.32 9.17
CA TYR A 235 -1.01 11.28 9.46
C TYR A 235 0.33 11.87 9.85
N THR A 236 1.01 11.23 10.80
CA THR A 236 2.41 11.51 11.10
C THR A 236 3.27 10.35 10.63
N ARG A 237 4.51 10.65 10.23
CA ARG A 237 5.45 9.63 9.77
C ARG A 237 6.83 9.90 10.35
N THR A 238 7.47 8.84 10.81
CA THR A 238 8.87 8.86 11.26
C THR A 238 9.70 8.00 10.32
N VAL A 239 10.72 8.61 9.71
CA VAL A 239 11.71 7.91 8.87
C VAL A 239 13.03 7.87 9.62
N THR A 240 13.51 6.66 9.89
CA THR A 240 14.77 6.41 10.60
C THR A 240 15.77 5.79 9.64
N TYR A 241 16.96 6.35 9.63
CA TYR A 241 18.05 5.97 8.74
C TYR A 241 19.21 5.44 9.56
N GLU A 242 19.81 4.32 9.16
CA GLU A 242 21.04 3.81 9.76
C GLU A 242 22.16 3.75 8.70
N LEU A 243 23.22 4.53 8.89
CA LEU A 243 24.38 4.56 7.98
C LEU A 243 25.53 3.72 8.53
N PRO A 244 26.33 3.07 7.67
CA PRO A 244 27.62 2.55 8.08
C PRO A 244 28.49 3.67 8.67
N ARG A 245 29.18 3.38 9.77
CA ARG A 245 30.01 4.37 10.49
C ARG A 245 31.08 5.03 9.61
N GLU A 246 31.61 4.31 8.62
CA GLU A 246 32.61 4.82 7.68
C GLU A 246 32.00 5.93 6.79
N THR A 247 30.87 5.64 6.15
CA THR A 247 30.11 6.61 5.34
C THR A 247 29.71 7.85 6.13
N TYR A 248 29.31 7.69 7.40
CA TYR A 248 29.02 8.83 8.26
C TYR A 248 30.22 9.77 8.44
N LEU A 249 31.42 9.22 8.67
CA LEU A 249 32.60 10.04 8.95
C LEU A 249 33.04 10.87 7.75
N ASP A 250 32.75 10.41 6.53
CA ASP A 250 33.17 11.06 5.29
C ASP A 250 32.14 12.08 4.77
N ALA A 251 30.83 11.85 4.99
CA ALA A 251 29.76 12.64 4.38
C ALA A 251 28.74 13.25 5.37
N LYS A 252 29.05 13.31 6.68
CA LYS A 252 28.13 13.82 7.71
C LYS A 252 27.47 15.15 7.34
N ASP A 253 28.27 16.15 6.99
CA ASP A 253 27.76 17.51 6.76
C ASP A 253 26.82 17.57 5.54
N GLU A 254 27.05 16.70 4.55
CA GLU A 254 26.20 16.58 3.36
C GLU A 254 24.86 15.90 3.69
N PHE A 255 24.88 14.83 4.49
CA PHE A 255 23.65 14.21 5.01
C PHE A 255 22.87 15.13 5.96
N ASP A 256 23.55 15.85 6.85
CA ASP A 256 22.91 16.82 7.74
C ASP A 256 22.23 17.94 6.94
N ALA A 257 22.88 18.44 5.88
CA ALA A 257 22.31 19.44 4.99
C ALA A 257 21.11 18.88 4.20
N PHE A 258 21.25 17.69 3.62
CA PHE A 258 20.18 17.02 2.90
C PHE A 258 18.96 16.81 3.78
N PHE A 259 19.11 16.20 4.96
CA PHE A 259 17.97 15.94 5.84
C PHE A 259 17.36 17.22 6.38
N ALA A 260 18.14 18.28 6.59
CA ALA A 260 17.58 19.58 6.98
C ALA A 260 16.72 20.19 5.86
N GLU A 261 17.12 20.03 4.59
CA GLU A 261 16.32 20.47 3.44
C GLU A 261 15.09 19.59 3.20
N ALA A 262 15.24 18.28 3.36
CA ALA A 262 14.17 17.30 3.19
C ALA A 262 13.15 17.31 4.35
N THR A 263 13.48 17.91 5.49
CA THR A 263 12.56 18.01 6.63
C THR A 263 11.42 18.97 6.27
N PRO A 264 10.15 18.50 6.25
CA PRO A 264 9.02 19.36 5.94
C PRO A 264 8.82 20.46 6.99
N GLU A 265 8.17 21.56 6.59
CA GLU A 265 7.85 22.65 7.52
C GLU A 265 7.01 22.14 8.71
N GLY A 266 7.50 22.34 9.93
CA GLY A 266 6.86 21.83 11.15
C GLY A 266 7.32 20.43 11.57
N GLY A 267 8.12 19.76 10.76
CA GLY A 267 8.80 18.51 11.10
C GLY A 267 10.01 18.71 12.02
N GLU A 268 10.51 17.60 12.54
CA GLU A 268 11.69 17.56 13.42
C GLU A 268 12.75 16.63 12.85
N LEU A 269 13.99 17.12 12.79
CA LEU A 269 15.16 16.32 12.46
C LEU A 269 15.97 16.08 13.74
N THR A 270 16.15 14.81 14.08
CA THR A 270 17.17 14.37 15.04
C THR A 270 18.38 13.84 14.27
N PRO A 271 19.50 14.58 14.21
CA PRO A 271 20.69 14.14 13.49
C PRO A 271 21.44 13.04 14.25
N ALA A 272 22.31 12.31 13.55
CA ALA A 272 23.22 11.38 14.19
C ALA A 272 24.13 12.09 15.20
N GLY A 273 24.11 11.61 16.45
CA GLY A 273 25.00 12.10 17.51
C GLY A 273 26.47 11.73 17.26
N ASP A 274 27.38 12.24 18.10
CA ASP A 274 28.84 12.06 17.94
C ASP A 274 29.29 10.59 17.83
N ALA A 275 28.59 9.69 18.52
CA ALA A 275 28.80 8.23 18.49
C ALA A 275 27.76 7.46 17.67
N GLY A 276 26.75 8.15 17.14
CA GLY A 276 25.63 7.55 16.42
C GLY A 276 25.87 7.43 14.92
N THR A 277 25.02 6.60 14.31
CA THR A 277 24.91 6.36 12.86
C THR A 277 23.48 6.58 12.38
N THR A 278 22.63 7.15 13.23
CA THR A 278 21.18 7.16 13.05
C THR A 278 20.63 8.58 12.90
N TRP A 279 19.85 8.83 11.85
CA TRP A 279 19.06 10.05 11.69
C TRP A 279 17.59 9.69 11.80
N VAL A 280 16.82 10.59 12.39
CA VAL A 280 15.37 10.44 12.49
C VAL A 280 14.72 11.71 11.96
N LEU A 281 13.92 11.56 10.91
CA LEU A 281 13.03 12.58 10.38
C LEU A 281 11.61 12.29 10.87
N ALA A 282 11.04 13.18 11.66
CA ALA A 282 9.64 13.13 12.07
C ALA A 282 8.86 14.19 11.28
N PHE A 283 7.87 13.75 10.51
CA PHE A 283 6.98 14.62 9.77
C PHE A 283 5.92 15.20 10.71
N PRO A 284 5.45 16.43 10.47
CA PRO A 284 4.26 16.93 11.13
C PRO A 284 3.03 16.13 10.66
N ALA A 285 1.90 16.33 11.33
CA ALA A 285 0.63 15.84 10.83
C ALA A 285 0.31 16.46 9.45
N GLY A 286 -0.02 15.62 8.47
CA GLY A 286 -0.38 16.05 7.11
C GLY A 286 -1.29 15.05 6.41
N THR A 287 -1.80 15.43 5.25
CA THR A 287 -2.66 14.57 4.42
C THR A 287 -1.88 13.39 3.84
N ALA A 288 -2.59 12.36 3.37
CA ALA A 288 -1.93 11.19 2.78
C ALA A 288 -0.99 11.57 1.60
N GLU A 289 -1.44 12.50 0.74
CA GLU A 289 -0.66 13.05 -0.38
C GLU A 289 0.60 13.81 0.09
N GLN A 290 0.48 14.59 1.16
CA GLN A 290 1.62 15.30 1.74
C GLN A 290 2.65 14.33 2.31
N VAL A 291 2.21 13.30 3.03
CA VAL A 291 3.10 12.27 3.57
C VAL A 291 3.85 11.53 2.46
N GLY A 292 3.19 11.19 1.35
CA GLY A 292 3.85 10.63 0.16
C GLY A 292 4.93 11.56 -0.39
N THR A 293 4.59 12.84 -0.59
CA THR A 293 5.51 13.86 -1.11
C THR A 293 6.72 14.09 -0.18
N TRP A 294 6.50 14.13 1.14
CA TRP A 294 7.58 14.28 2.11
C TRP A 294 8.44 13.02 2.19
N THR A 295 7.87 11.84 2.00
CA THR A 295 8.62 10.58 1.92
C THR A 295 9.57 10.60 0.71
N ASP A 296 9.08 11.02 -0.45
CA ASP A 296 9.90 11.21 -1.66
C ASP A 296 11.05 12.19 -1.43
N ALA A 297 10.78 13.35 -0.81
CA ALA A 297 11.81 14.32 -0.47
C ALA A 297 12.86 13.74 0.51
N ALA A 298 12.41 12.97 1.51
CA ALA A 298 13.28 12.36 2.51
C ALA A 298 14.13 11.20 1.96
N LEU A 299 13.72 10.58 0.85
CA LEU A 299 14.43 9.47 0.22
C LEU A 299 15.11 9.85 -1.10
N ALA A 300 14.98 11.12 -1.54
CA ALA A 300 15.44 11.61 -2.83
C ALA A 300 14.85 10.84 -4.02
N THR A 301 13.56 10.53 -3.96
CA THR A 301 12.78 9.78 -4.97
C THR A 301 11.53 10.56 -5.39
N SER A 302 10.63 9.98 -6.21
CA SER A 302 9.47 10.71 -6.78
C SER A 302 8.21 9.89 -7.05
N ASP A 303 8.08 8.69 -6.47
CA ASP A 303 7.00 7.74 -6.83
C ASP A 303 6.41 7.03 -5.60
N SER A 304 6.58 7.60 -4.41
CA SER A 304 5.98 7.06 -3.19
C SER A 304 4.49 7.36 -3.14
N VAL A 305 3.68 6.37 -2.79
CA VAL A 305 2.22 6.49 -2.67
C VAL A 305 1.80 6.05 -1.28
N PHE A 306 1.05 6.92 -0.60
CA PHE A 306 0.42 6.61 0.67
C PHE A 306 -1.07 6.93 0.58
N THR A 307 -1.93 5.96 0.85
CA THR A 307 -3.38 6.13 0.91
C THR A 307 -3.97 5.27 2.02
N VAL A 308 -5.01 5.78 2.67
CA VAL A 308 -5.73 5.09 3.74
C VAL A 308 -7.22 5.26 3.48
N GLU A 309 -7.94 4.14 3.47
CA GLU A 309 -9.39 4.13 3.30
C GLU A 309 -10.00 3.16 4.31
N ALA A 310 -10.92 3.65 5.15
CA ALA A 310 -11.71 2.79 6.04
C ALA A 310 -13.09 2.51 5.45
N ALA A 311 -13.55 1.27 5.61
CA ALA A 311 -14.90 0.86 5.29
C ALA A 311 -15.42 -0.14 6.33
N PRO A 312 -16.74 -0.16 6.60
CA PRO A 312 -17.34 -1.25 7.37
C PRO A 312 -17.01 -2.59 6.72
N ASP A 313 -16.66 -3.58 7.54
CA ASP A 313 -16.46 -4.95 7.07
C ASP A 313 -17.78 -5.50 6.50
N SER A 314 -17.69 -6.22 5.39
CA SER A 314 -18.86 -6.69 4.64
C SER A 314 -19.53 -7.93 5.24
N GLU A 315 -18.82 -8.67 6.07
CA GLU A 315 -19.24 -9.89 6.75
C GLU A 315 -19.65 -9.63 8.21
N ASP A 316 -19.09 -8.60 8.85
CA ASP A 316 -19.29 -8.26 10.25
C ASP A 316 -19.56 -6.75 10.46
N PRO A 317 -20.80 -6.37 10.81
CA PRO A 317 -21.15 -4.95 11.01
C PRO A 317 -20.44 -4.31 12.22
N PHE A 318 -19.83 -5.12 13.10
CA PHE A 318 -19.05 -4.64 14.24
C PHE A 318 -17.56 -4.53 13.93
N SER A 319 -17.15 -4.66 12.67
CA SER A 319 -15.75 -4.53 12.27
C SER A 319 -15.57 -3.47 11.19
N VAL A 320 -14.40 -2.87 11.19
CA VAL A 320 -13.97 -1.89 10.18
C VAL A 320 -12.66 -2.33 9.61
N ASP A 321 -12.62 -2.39 8.30
CA ASP A 321 -11.41 -2.62 7.53
C ASP A 321 -10.80 -1.28 7.14
N THR A 322 -9.58 -1.03 7.61
CA THR A 322 -8.74 0.05 7.13
C THR A 322 -7.76 -0.52 6.11
N ASN A 323 -7.95 -0.13 4.85
CA ASN A 323 -7.07 -0.49 3.74
C ASN A 323 -5.97 0.56 3.61
N VAL A 324 -4.72 0.12 3.71
CA VAL A 324 -3.54 0.98 3.62
C VAL A 324 -2.73 0.56 2.40
N VAL A 325 -2.46 1.52 1.51
CA VAL A 325 -1.41 1.39 0.49
C VAL A 325 -0.26 2.26 0.94
N ASP A 326 0.90 1.65 1.15
CA ASP A 326 2.14 2.35 1.49
C ASP A 326 3.26 1.79 0.60
N ASN A 327 3.35 2.37 -0.59
CA ASN A 327 4.37 2.05 -1.59
C ASN A 327 5.48 3.10 -1.48
N ILE A 328 6.63 2.73 -0.93
CA ILE A 328 7.74 3.66 -0.71
C ILE A 328 8.83 3.38 -1.74
N GLU A 329 9.16 4.38 -2.57
CA GLU A 329 10.30 4.29 -3.49
C GLU A 329 11.58 4.64 -2.73
N CYS A 330 12.46 3.65 -2.58
CA CYS A 330 13.68 3.75 -1.79
C CYS A 330 14.95 3.47 -2.59
N SER A 331 14.91 3.34 -3.93
CA SER A 331 16.07 2.94 -4.73
C SER A 331 17.31 3.80 -4.50
N VAL A 332 17.13 5.10 -4.22
CA VAL A 332 18.23 6.05 -3.97
C VAL A 332 18.78 5.88 -2.55
N ALA A 333 17.92 5.91 -1.52
CA ALA A 333 18.34 5.81 -0.13
C ALA A 333 18.74 4.38 0.30
N CYS A 334 17.96 3.37 -0.07
CA CYS A 334 18.27 1.98 0.28
C CYS A 334 19.47 1.44 -0.54
N GLY A 335 19.70 1.95 -1.76
CA GLY A 335 20.77 1.46 -2.63
C GLY A 335 20.64 -0.04 -2.94
N GLU A 336 21.74 -0.70 -3.27
CA GLU A 336 21.74 -2.13 -3.67
C GLU A 336 21.47 -3.10 -2.50
N TYR A 337 21.87 -2.72 -1.27
CA TYR A 337 21.92 -3.64 -0.13
C TYR A 337 21.09 -3.19 1.09
N GLY A 338 20.53 -1.98 1.09
CA GLY A 338 19.77 -1.45 2.21
C GLY A 338 18.40 -2.09 2.32
N ALA A 339 17.97 -2.34 3.56
CA ALA A 339 16.64 -2.85 3.84
C ALA A 339 15.67 -1.70 4.13
N LEU A 340 14.49 -1.73 3.48
CA LEU A 340 13.34 -0.94 3.86
C LEU A 340 12.43 -1.78 4.78
N SER A 341 12.05 -1.22 5.92
CA SER A 341 10.97 -1.75 6.75
C SER A 341 9.92 -0.68 6.99
N GLN A 342 8.65 -1.07 6.96
CA GLN A 342 7.54 -0.16 7.17
C GLN A 342 6.55 -0.74 8.18
N SER A 343 5.98 0.13 9.00
CA SER A 343 4.95 -0.24 9.98
C SER A 343 3.95 0.88 10.23
N LEU A 344 2.79 0.49 10.76
CA LEU A 344 1.76 1.38 11.25
C LEU A 344 1.79 1.38 12.77
N GLU A 345 1.74 2.56 13.38
CA GLU A 345 1.46 2.72 14.81
C GLU A 345 -0.02 3.01 14.99
N VAL A 346 -0.73 2.09 15.66
CA VAL A 346 -2.19 2.15 15.87
C VAL A 346 -2.52 1.93 17.34
N PRO A 347 -3.69 2.37 17.84
CA PRO A 347 -4.16 1.99 19.17
C PRO A 347 -4.29 0.45 19.29
N ALA A 348 -4.21 -0.08 20.51
CA ALA A 348 -4.44 -1.49 20.75
C ALA A 348 -5.85 -1.94 20.28
N GLY A 349 -5.94 -3.13 19.67
CA GLY A 349 -7.20 -3.74 19.22
C GLY A 349 -7.38 -3.78 17.71
N PHE A 350 -6.41 -3.29 16.93
CA PHE A 350 -6.31 -3.57 15.50
C PHE A 350 -5.67 -4.94 15.28
N GLN A 351 -6.12 -5.66 14.27
CA GLN A 351 -5.56 -6.92 13.82
C GLN A 351 -5.06 -6.75 12.38
N GLY A 352 -3.88 -7.31 12.08
CA GLY A 352 -3.30 -7.33 10.73
C GLY A 352 -2.53 -8.62 10.49
N ASP A 353 -2.16 -8.85 9.22
CA ASP A 353 -1.50 -10.10 8.79
C ASP A 353 -0.09 -10.31 9.40
N ALA A 354 0.56 -9.23 9.85
CA ALA A 354 1.84 -9.26 10.52
C ALA A 354 1.69 -8.99 12.04
N GLN A 355 2.07 -9.97 12.85
CA GLN A 355 1.63 -10.10 14.23
C GLN A 355 2.60 -9.46 15.25
N ALA A 356 2.07 -8.58 16.11
CA ALA A 356 2.40 -8.53 17.55
C ALA A 356 1.31 -7.75 18.32
N ALA A 357 0.43 -8.48 19.02
CA ALA A 357 -0.50 -7.89 19.98
C ALA A 357 0.26 -7.48 21.26
N ALA A 358 0.06 -6.25 21.71
CA ALA A 358 0.50 -5.74 23.00
C ALA A 358 -0.73 -5.31 23.82
N GLU A 359 -0.85 -5.83 25.06
CA GLU A 359 -1.93 -5.45 25.96
C GLU A 359 -1.77 -3.99 26.44
N GLY A 360 -2.49 -3.08 25.78
CA GLY A 360 -2.67 -1.68 26.17
C GLY A 360 -1.60 -0.72 25.65
N GLY A 361 -2.04 0.39 25.03
CA GLY A 361 -1.17 1.42 24.45
C GLY A 361 -1.32 1.52 22.94
N THR A 362 -0.22 1.85 22.25
CA THR A 362 -0.08 1.74 20.79
C THR A 362 0.63 0.44 20.41
N GLU A 363 0.22 -0.16 19.31
CA GLU A 363 0.76 -1.36 18.68
C GLU A 363 1.42 -0.98 17.36
N GLN A 364 2.48 -1.70 16.97
CA GLN A 364 3.06 -1.56 15.64
C GLN A 364 2.74 -2.77 14.76
N ILE A 365 2.04 -2.52 13.66
CA ILE A 365 1.71 -3.53 12.66
C ILE A 365 2.70 -3.38 11.51
N SER A 366 3.51 -4.39 11.23
CA SER A 366 4.42 -4.36 10.07
C SER A 366 3.64 -4.40 8.77
N LEU A 367 4.12 -3.66 7.77
CA LEU A 367 3.60 -3.65 6.42
C LEU A 367 4.58 -4.37 5.49
N GLU A 368 4.06 -5.15 4.55
CA GLU A 368 4.84 -5.71 3.44
C GLU A 368 5.29 -4.62 2.46
N GLY A 369 4.39 -3.67 2.23
CA GLY A 369 4.56 -2.55 1.31
C GLY A 369 4.22 -2.89 -0.13
N GLY A 370 4.32 -1.89 -0.98
CA GLY A 370 3.98 -2.01 -2.40
C GLY A 370 2.61 -1.44 -2.74
N PRO A 371 2.18 -1.62 -4.00
CA PRO A 371 1.00 -0.95 -4.55
C PRO A 371 -0.33 -1.61 -4.16
N GLU A 372 -0.29 -2.82 -3.60
CA GLU A 372 -1.48 -3.56 -3.19
C GLU A 372 -1.92 -3.11 -1.78
N PRO A 373 -3.23 -2.91 -1.57
CA PRO A 373 -3.74 -2.53 -0.25
C PRO A 373 -3.53 -3.67 0.74
N GLN A 374 -3.05 -3.31 1.93
CA GLN A 374 -3.01 -4.18 3.10
C GLN A 374 -4.12 -3.77 4.06
N THR A 375 -4.91 -4.74 4.49
CA THR A 375 -6.06 -4.51 5.36
C THR A 375 -5.67 -4.73 6.82
N ILE A 376 -5.96 -3.76 7.67
CA ILE A 376 -5.99 -3.94 9.12
C ILE A 376 -7.44 -3.79 9.59
N THR A 377 -7.88 -4.68 10.46
CA THR A 377 -9.27 -4.73 10.92
C THR A 377 -9.35 -4.33 12.38
N ARG A 378 -10.25 -3.41 12.72
CA ARG A 378 -10.62 -3.11 14.11
C ARG A 378 -12.01 -3.67 14.38
N SER A 379 -12.10 -4.53 15.39
CA SER A 379 -13.37 -5.05 15.86
C SER A 379 -13.87 -4.25 17.07
N TYR A 380 -15.15 -3.95 17.05
CA TYR A 380 -15.90 -3.29 18.10
C TYR A 380 -16.82 -4.30 18.77
N GLY A 381 -17.32 -3.94 19.95
CA GLY A 381 -18.23 -4.79 20.70
C GLY A 381 -18.87 -4.06 21.86
N PHE A 382 -19.87 -4.70 22.46
CA PHE A 382 -20.52 -4.19 23.65
C PHE A 382 -19.56 -4.21 24.84
N THR A 383 -19.33 -3.03 25.41
CA THR A 383 -18.46 -2.78 26.55
C THR A 383 -19.16 -3.00 27.90
N GLY A 384 -20.44 -3.34 27.89
CA GLY A 384 -21.19 -3.79 29.06
C GLY A 384 -22.42 -4.60 28.67
N ALA A 385 -22.81 -5.54 29.53
CA ALA A 385 -24.02 -6.33 29.36
C ALA A 385 -24.72 -6.54 30.71
N ASP A 386 -25.90 -5.94 30.88
CA ASP A 386 -26.71 -6.05 32.10
C ASP A 386 -27.98 -6.88 31.82
N TYR A 387 -28.29 -7.79 32.74
CA TYR A 387 -29.39 -8.74 32.61
C TYR A 387 -30.26 -8.73 33.87
N ASP A 388 -31.48 -8.20 33.78
CA ASP A 388 -32.43 -8.15 34.88
C ASP A 388 -33.51 -9.24 34.73
N LEU A 389 -33.28 -10.37 35.38
CA LEU A 389 -34.14 -11.56 35.34
C LEU A 389 -35.14 -11.56 36.50
N THR A 390 -36.43 -11.61 36.18
CA THR A 390 -37.51 -11.82 37.15
C THR A 390 -38.17 -13.17 36.92
N VAL A 391 -38.13 -14.06 37.92
CA VAL A 391 -38.72 -15.41 37.82
C VAL A 391 -40.01 -15.52 38.65
N ASN A 392 -41.09 -15.98 38.02
CA ASN A 392 -42.37 -16.21 38.68
C ASN A 392 -42.51 -17.66 39.19
N ARG A 393 -43.59 -17.97 39.93
CA ARG A 393 -43.79 -19.30 40.53
C ARG A 393 -44.08 -20.43 39.54
N GLU A 394 -44.52 -20.10 38.33
CA GLU A 394 -44.82 -21.04 37.26
C GLU A 394 -43.59 -21.29 36.37
N GLY A 395 -42.42 -20.73 36.75
CA GLY A 395 -41.17 -20.82 36.00
C GLY A 395 -41.12 -19.97 34.73
N GLY A 396 -42.13 -19.12 34.51
CA GLY A 396 -42.04 -18.01 33.57
C GLY A 396 -41.42 -16.78 34.22
N GLY A 397 -41.49 -15.64 33.56
CA GLY A 397 -40.84 -14.43 34.04
C GLY A 397 -40.75 -13.33 33.01
N SER A 398 -39.89 -12.36 33.33
CA SER A 398 -39.39 -11.37 32.40
C SER A 398 -37.87 -11.34 32.47
N LEU A 399 -37.22 -11.04 31.36
CA LEU A 399 -35.81 -10.67 31.30
C LEU A 399 -35.69 -9.37 30.52
N GLU A 400 -34.96 -8.41 31.08
CA GLU A 400 -34.44 -7.26 30.34
C GLU A 400 -32.94 -7.47 30.11
N MET A 401 -32.51 -7.38 28.86
CA MET A 401 -31.11 -7.42 28.45
C MET A 401 -30.74 -6.03 27.95
N ALA A 402 -29.74 -5.41 28.56
CA ALA A 402 -29.21 -4.10 28.19
C ALA A 402 -27.74 -4.24 27.78
N LEU A 403 -27.46 -3.96 26.50
CA LEU A 403 -26.11 -4.01 25.94
C LEU A 403 -25.60 -2.59 25.71
N SER A 404 -24.41 -2.31 26.23
CA SER A 404 -23.84 -0.97 26.25
C SER A 404 -22.66 -0.86 25.28
N ILE A 405 -22.61 0.23 24.51
CA ILE A 405 -21.49 0.58 23.63
C ILE A 405 -21.17 2.08 23.78
N PRO A 406 -19.90 2.52 23.73
CA PRO A 406 -19.58 3.93 23.73
C PRO A 406 -20.19 4.63 22.51
N VAL A 407 -20.78 5.82 22.69
CA VAL A 407 -21.38 6.58 21.56
C VAL A 407 -20.33 6.93 20.49
N ALA A 408 -19.07 7.10 20.88
CA ALA A 408 -17.97 7.33 19.94
C ALA A 408 -17.76 6.17 18.95
N ASP A 409 -18.09 4.94 19.36
CA ASP A 409 -17.97 3.76 18.50
C ASP A 409 -19.19 3.63 17.57
N GLU A 410 -20.32 4.28 17.86
CA GLU A 410 -21.52 4.28 16.99
C GLU A 410 -21.40 5.18 15.76
N GLU A 411 -20.42 6.09 15.73
CA GLU A 411 -20.06 6.81 14.50
C GLU A 411 -19.57 5.85 13.41
N VAL A 412 -19.12 4.67 13.85
CA VAL A 412 -18.46 3.66 13.04
C VAL A 412 -19.36 2.42 12.89
N VAL A 413 -19.76 1.81 14.01
CA VAL A 413 -20.76 0.73 14.07
C VAL A 413 -22.14 1.36 14.22
N THR A 414 -22.73 1.75 13.09
CA THR A 414 -23.96 2.56 13.06
C THR A 414 -25.11 1.94 13.87
N GLU A 415 -25.96 2.80 14.47
CA GLU A 415 -27.18 2.40 15.19
C GLU A 415 -28.05 1.42 14.38
N ASP A 416 -28.27 1.71 13.10
CA ASP A 416 -29.08 0.86 12.22
C ASP A 416 -28.50 -0.56 12.09
N ALA A 417 -27.17 -0.70 12.06
CA ALA A 417 -26.51 -1.99 12.00
C ALA A 417 -26.64 -2.77 13.32
N ILE A 418 -26.51 -2.08 14.47
CA ILE A 418 -26.70 -2.69 15.80
C ILE A 418 -28.15 -3.14 15.98
N LEU A 419 -29.13 -2.31 15.63
CA LEU A 419 -30.56 -2.67 15.70
C LEU A 419 -30.91 -3.82 14.75
N ALA A 420 -30.33 -3.84 13.55
CA ALA A 420 -30.52 -4.95 12.62
C ALA A 420 -29.91 -6.26 13.15
N PHE A 421 -28.73 -6.19 13.79
CA PHE A 421 -28.05 -7.32 14.42
C PHE A 421 -28.84 -7.87 15.61
N LEU A 422 -29.29 -6.99 16.51
CA LEU A 422 -30.03 -7.37 17.71
C LEU A 422 -31.47 -7.79 17.40
N GLY A 423 -32.06 -7.31 16.31
CA GLY A 423 -33.45 -7.55 15.93
C GLY A 423 -34.38 -6.37 16.27
N GLY A 424 -35.47 -6.24 15.49
CA GLY A 424 -36.29 -5.02 15.43
C GLY A 424 -37.19 -4.68 16.63
N ASP A 425 -37.05 -5.38 17.76
CA ASP A 425 -37.70 -5.05 19.04
C ASP A 425 -36.74 -4.40 20.05
N ALA A 426 -35.47 -4.18 19.68
CA ALA A 426 -34.52 -3.44 20.49
C ALA A 426 -34.85 -1.95 20.58
N GLU A 427 -34.75 -1.39 21.78
CA GLU A 427 -34.91 0.03 22.05
C GLU A 427 -33.53 0.64 22.40
N ARG A 428 -33.15 1.72 21.73
CA ARG A 428 -31.93 2.48 22.04
C ARG A 428 -32.25 3.60 23.04
N SER A 429 -31.39 3.74 24.04
CA SER A 429 -31.30 4.90 24.91
C SER A 429 -29.86 5.37 25.02
N GLU A 430 -29.64 6.57 25.57
CA GLU A 430 -28.30 7.13 25.74
C GLU A 430 -28.19 7.78 27.12
N GLU A 431 -27.13 7.44 27.84
CA GLU A 431 -26.81 8.02 29.14
C GLU A 431 -25.29 8.20 29.24
N ASP A 432 -24.85 9.39 29.65
CA ASP A 432 -23.44 9.72 29.91
C ASP A 432 -22.44 9.31 28.80
N GLY A 433 -22.81 9.46 27.52
CA GLY A 433 -21.95 9.13 26.38
C GLY A 433 -21.86 7.62 26.08
N THR A 434 -22.75 6.83 26.67
CA THR A 434 -22.92 5.40 26.40
C THR A 434 -24.29 5.18 25.79
N ALA A 435 -24.35 4.49 24.65
CA ALA A 435 -25.58 4.02 24.07
C ALA A 435 -25.94 2.66 24.67
N VAL A 436 -27.20 2.51 25.07
CA VAL A 436 -27.72 1.30 25.71
C VAL A 436 -28.85 0.74 24.86
N TYR A 437 -28.68 -0.49 24.42
CA TYR A 437 -29.63 -1.25 23.61
C TYR A 437 -30.36 -2.25 24.49
N THR A 438 -31.65 -2.02 24.68
CA THR A 438 -32.48 -2.84 25.57
C THR A 438 -33.40 -3.74 24.77
N ARG A 439 -33.42 -5.03 25.12
CA ARG A 439 -34.41 -5.99 24.64
C ARG A 439 -35.07 -6.70 25.81
N THR A 440 -36.33 -7.08 25.64
CA THR A 440 -37.10 -7.73 26.70
C THR A 440 -37.76 -9.02 26.22
N ALA A 441 -37.79 -10.01 27.10
CA ALA A 441 -38.54 -11.25 26.90
C ALA A 441 -39.48 -11.45 28.08
N GLU A 442 -40.74 -11.81 27.81
CA GLU A 442 -41.70 -12.13 28.84
C GLU A 442 -42.48 -13.40 28.51
N ALA A 443 -42.69 -14.23 29.53
CA ALA A 443 -43.54 -15.41 29.42
C ALA A 443 -44.20 -15.73 30.76
N LYS A 444 -45.38 -16.34 30.73
CA LYS A 444 -46.11 -16.65 31.97
C LYS A 444 -45.65 -17.95 32.62
N THR A 445 -45.23 -18.92 31.81
CA THR A 445 -44.95 -20.29 32.27
C THR A 445 -43.57 -20.75 31.81
N SER A 446 -43.05 -21.80 32.46
CA SER A 446 -41.78 -22.44 32.07
C SER A 446 -41.81 -23.12 30.69
N GLU A 447 -42.99 -23.35 30.09
CA GLU A 447 -43.10 -23.93 28.75
C GLU A 447 -42.70 -22.92 27.66
N ASP A 448 -43.11 -21.66 27.83
CA ASP A 448 -42.92 -20.61 26.83
C ASP A 448 -41.64 -19.78 27.07
N PHE A 449 -41.18 -19.68 28.32
CA PHE A 449 -40.09 -18.77 28.69
C PHE A 449 -38.74 -19.09 28.05
N PRO A 450 -38.28 -20.36 27.98
CA PRO A 450 -37.05 -20.70 27.27
C PRO A 450 -37.03 -20.21 25.82
N GLY A 451 -38.16 -20.34 25.10
CA GLY A 451 -38.27 -19.86 23.72
C GLY A 451 -38.22 -18.34 23.60
N ALA A 452 -38.84 -17.62 24.54
CA ALA A 452 -38.76 -16.16 24.60
C ALA A 452 -37.32 -15.68 24.90
N LEU A 453 -36.60 -16.37 25.79
CA LEU A 453 -35.20 -16.08 26.10
C LEU A 453 -34.26 -16.40 24.92
N GLN A 454 -34.52 -17.48 24.17
CA GLN A 454 -33.78 -17.77 22.93
C GLN A 454 -33.98 -16.69 21.86
N ALA A 455 -35.16 -16.07 21.79
CA ALA A 455 -35.40 -14.97 20.86
C ALA A 455 -34.58 -13.71 21.20
N LEU A 456 -34.07 -13.60 22.43
CA LEU A 456 -33.08 -12.60 22.83
C LEU A 456 -31.63 -12.99 22.48
N GLY A 457 -31.41 -14.20 21.95
CA GLY A 457 -30.09 -14.74 21.67
C GLY A 457 -29.41 -15.37 22.89
N LEU A 458 -30.19 -15.80 23.89
CA LEU A 458 -29.66 -16.53 25.05
C LEU A 458 -29.69 -18.05 24.85
N GLU A 459 -28.68 -18.71 25.37
CA GLU A 459 -28.50 -20.17 25.33
C GLU A 459 -28.25 -20.72 26.74
N GLY A 460 -28.68 -21.96 26.98
CA GLY A 460 -28.35 -22.73 28.17
C GLY A 460 -27.19 -23.69 27.91
N ALA A 461 -26.76 -24.44 28.94
CA ALA A 461 -25.59 -25.31 28.87
C ALA A 461 -25.65 -26.40 27.77
N ASP A 462 -26.85 -26.91 27.47
CA ASP A 462 -27.11 -27.95 26.47
C ASP A 462 -28.22 -27.55 25.48
N GLY A 463 -28.29 -26.26 25.13
CA GLY A 463 -29.25 -25.74 24.14
C GLY A 463 -30.11 -24.60 24.69
N ALA A 464 -31.40 -24.86 24.97
CA ALA A 464 -32.30 -23.79 25.43
C ALA A 464 -31.96 -23.28 26.84
N PRO A 465 -32.15 -21.98 27.11
CA PRO A 465 -32.10 -21.39 28.45
C PRO A 465 -32.98 -22.18 29.42
N GLN A 466 -32.46 -22.46 30.62
CA GLN A 466 -33.17 -23.20 31.64
C GLN A 466 -33.62 -22.26 32.75
N VAL A 467 -34.92 -22.23 33.01
CA VAL A 467 -35.53 -21.61 34.19
C VAL A 467 -36.52 -22.59 34.80
N ASP A 468 -36.11 -23.23 35.89
CA ASP A 468 -36.94 -24.23 36.58
C ASP A 468 -37.29 -23.77 37.98
N VAL A 469 -38.58 -23.86 38.32
CA VAL A 469 -39.09 -23.57 39.66
C VAL A 469 -39.80 -24.81 40.19
N ALA A 470 -39.26 -25.41 41.24
CA ALA A 470 -39.80 -26.60 41.86
C ALA A 470 -40.20 -26.35 43.32
N GLU A 471 -41.40 -26.80 43.72
CA GLU A 471 -41.80 -26.76 45.14
C GLU A 471 -40.99 -27.77 45.95
N SER A 472 -40.29 -27.28 46.99
CA SER A 472 -39.46 -28.09 47.90
C SER A 472 -40.10 -28.23 49.31
N GLY A 473 -41.31 -27.69 49.51
CA GLY A 473 -42.04 -27.74 50.77
C GLY A 473 -43.31 -26.88 50.77
N LYS A 474 -44.00 -26.75 51.92
CA LYS A 474 -45.30 -26.04 52.01
C LYS A 474 -45.26 -24.54 51.64
N LYS A 475 -44.07 -23.92 51.55
CA LYS A 475 -43.85 -22.49 51.21
C LYS A 475 -42.45 -22.19 50.62
N SER A 476 -41.71 -23.22 50.23
CA SER A 476 -40.33 -23.08 49.74
C SER A 476 -40.21 -23.61 48.32
N TYR A 477 -39.40 -22.94 47.52
CA TYR A 477 -39.14 -23.26 46.12
C TYR A 477 -37.64 -23.43 45.94
N ALA A 478 -37.26 -24.34 45.06
CA ALA A 478 -35.92 -24.41 44.49
C ALA A 478 -36.01 -23.83 43.07
N VAL A 479 -35.19 -22.83 42.79
CA VAL A 479 -35.12 -22.16 41.48
C VAL A 479 -33.77 -22.46 40.87
N THR A 480 -33.77 -22.94 39.63
CA THR A 480 -32.55 -23.18 38.83
C THR A 480 -32.58 -22.28 37.61
N VAL A 481 -31.46 -21.59 37.37
CA VAL A 481 -31.27 -20.69 36.24
C VAL A 481 -29.96 -21.07 35.56
N VAL A 482 -30.03 -21.43 34.29
CA VAL A 482 -28.85 -21.72 33.44
C VAL A 482 -29.03 -21.05 32.10
N MET A 483 -28.32 -19.94 31.86
CA MET A 483 -28.35 -19.23 30.59
C MET A 483 -27.18 -18.24 30.44
N GLY A 484 -26.86 -17.85 29.21
CA GLY A 484 -25.95 -16.75 28.87
C GLY A 484 -26.16 -16.32 27.41
N PRO A 485 -25.55 -15.22 26.95
CA PRO A 485 -25.56 -14.85 25.54
C PRO A 485 -24.86 -15.94 24.73
N GLY A 486 -25.51 -16.38 23.65
CA GLY A 486 -25.02 -17.41 22.75
C GLY A 486 -24.69 -16.85 21.36
N GLY A 487 -24.02 -17.69 20.56
CA GLY A 487 -23.65 -17.39 19.18
C GLY A 487 -23.05 -16.00 18.98
N ASP A 488 -23.52 -15.33 17.92
CA ASP A 488 -23.00 -14.04 17.46
C ASP A 488 -23.09 -12.95 18.55
N ILE A 489 -24.15 -12.92 19.37
CA ILE A 489 -24.28 -11.90 20.44
C ILE A 489 -23.19 -12.07 21.49
N GLY A 490 -22.91 -13.32 21.90
CA GLY A 490 -21.87 -13.61 22.89
C GLY A 490 -20.48 -13.19 22.41
N GLU A 491 -20.19 -13.39 21.12
CA GLU A 491 -18.90 -13.00 20.51
C GLU A 491 -18.70 -11.48 20.46
N LYS A 492 -19.79 -10.70 20.47
CA LYS A 492 -19.73 -9.23 20.45
C LYS A 492 -19.70 -8.58 21.84
N ILE A 493 -19.77 -9.34 22.94
CA ILE A 493 -19.66 -8.77 24.28
C ILE A 493 -18.21 -8.86 24.75
N VAL A 494 -17.51 -7.72 24.76
CA VAL A 494 -16.10 -7.61 25.17
C VAL A 494 -15.94 -7.10 26.61
N GLY A 495 -16.96 -6.43 27.14
CA GLY A 495 -16.97 -5.88 28.50
C GLY A 495 -17.55 -6.82 29.57
N PRO A 496 -17.59 -6.39 30.83
CA PRO A 496 -18.14 -7.20 31.93
C PRO A 496 -19.66 -7.40 31.79
N GLY A 497 -20.13 -8.55 32.27
CA GLY A 497 -21.56 -8.86 32.39
C GLY A 497 -22.05 -8.82 33.83
N THR A 498 -23.26 -8.29 34.05
CA THR A 498 -23.94 -8.32 35.36
C THR A 498 -25.33 -8.93 35.23
N TRP A 499 -25.67 -9.85 36.12
CA TRP A 499 -27.01 -10.41 36.22
C TRP A 499 -27.65 -10.06 37.55
N THR A 500 -28.88 -9.57 37.52
CA THR A 500 -29.74 -9.42 38.68
C THR A 500 -30.91 -10.39 38.58
N VAL A 501 -30.97 -11.35 39.49
CA VAL A 501 -32.02 -12.36 39.53
C VAL A 501 -32.95 -12.11 40.71
N GLN A 502 -34.20 -11.78 40.43
CA GLN A 502 -35.24 -11.52 41.41
C GLN A 502 -36.48 -12.40 41.18
N GLY A 503 -37.34 -12.47 42.19
CA GLY A 503 -38.54 -13.30 42.14
C GLY A 503 -39.83 -12.48 42.09
N ASP A 504 -40.75 -12.83 41.19
CA ASP A 504 -42.12 -12.31 41.27
C ASP A 504 -42.99 -13.19 42.20
N GLY A 505 -43.26 -12.69 43.40
CA GLY A 505 -43.92 -13.47 44.44
C GLY A 505 -43.03 -14.57 45.04
N LEU A 506 -41.72 -14.49 44.79
CA LEU A 506 -40.66 -15.33 45.35
C LEU A 506 -39.60 -14.41 45.95
N ARG A 507 -39.05 -14.76 47.10
CA ARG A 507 -37.88 -14.07 47.67
C ARG A 507 -36.73 -15.06 47.83
N PRO A 508 -35.56 -14.83 47.20
CA PRO A 508 -34.38 -15.65 47.42
C PRO A 508 -33.97 -15.69 48.90
N THR A 509 -33.68 -16.86 49.44
CA THR A 509 -33.31 -17.05 50.86
C THR A 509 -31.92 -17.67 51.04
N SER A 510 -31.44 -18.43 50.05
CA SER A 510 -30.11 -19.03 50.09
C SER A 510 -29.65 -19.49 48.71
N LEU A 511 -28.39 -19.22 48.36
CA LEU A 511 -27.70 -19.87 47.24
C LEU A 511 -27.34 -21.31 47.62
N THR A 512 -27.77 -22.27 46.81
CA THR A 512 -27.57 -23.71 47.04
C THR A 512 -26.61 -24.36 46.04
N GLY A 513 -26.40 -23.69 44.90
CA GLY A 513 -25.37 -24.01 43.92
C GLY A 513 -25.10 -22.76 43.09
N ASP A 514 -23.83 -22.53 42.80
CA ASP A 514 -23.35 -21.47 41.92
C ASP A 514 -22.15 -22.07 41.16
N GLN A 515 -22.17 -22.04 39.83
CA GLN A 515 -21.03 -22.47 39.02
C GLN A 515 -20.25 -21.28 38.46
N THR A 516 -20.73 -20.04 38.64
CA THR A 516 -19.98 -18.84 38.24
C THR A 516 -19.04 -18.36 39.34
N ASP A 517 -19.22 -18.85 40.57
CA ASP A 517 -18.48 -18.47 41.79
C ASP A 517 -18.49 -16.94 42.08
N SER A 518 -19.46 -16.21 41.50
CA SER A 518 -19.58 -14.76 41.58
C SER A 518 -20.98 -14.29 42.02
N ALA A 519 -21.90 -15.22 42.31
CA ALA A 519 -23.23 -14.88 42.78
C ALA A 519 -23.23 -14.41 44.24
N SER A 520 -23.96 -13.32 44.48
CA SER A 520 -24.12 -12.71 45.79
C SER A 520 -25.60 -12.56 46.14
N LEU A 521 -26.00 -13.07 47.31
CA LEU A 521 -27.38 -12.98 47.79
C LEU A 521 -27.60 -11.63 48.49
N GLY A 522 -28.45 -10.80 47.90
CA GLY A 522 -28.98 -9.57 48.49
C GLY A 522 -30.26 -9.80 49.30
N GLU A 523 -30.93 -8.70 49.67
CA GLU A 523 -32.16 -8.77 50.48
C GLU A 523 -33.34 -9.37 49.70
N ASP A 524 -33.48 -9.01 48.42
CA ASP A 524 -34.60 -9.39 47.55
C ASP A 524 -34.17 -9.96 46.18
N ALA A 525 -32.88 -9.86 45.84
CA ALA A 525 -32.32 -10.31 44.56
C ALA A 525 -30.96 -11.00 44.77
N ILE A 526 -30.55 -11.77 43.78
CA ILE A 526 -29.19 -12.32 43.65
C ILE A 526 -28.48 -11.52 42.56
N THR A 527 -27.27 -11.05 42.81
CA THR A 527 -26.46 -10.36 41.79
C THR A 527 -25.24 -11.20 41.45
N VAL A 528 -25.01 -11.43 40.16
CA VAL A 528 -23.79 -12.06 39.60
C VAL A 528 -23.04 -10.99 38.85
N LYS A 529 -21.77 -10.78 39.19
CA LYS A 529 -20.93 -9.77 38.54
C LYS A 529 -19.82 -10.45 37.75
N ASP A 530 -19.29 -9.70 36.77
CA ASP A 530 -18.17 -10.09 35.93
C ASP A 530 -18.40 -11.46 35.26
N SER A 531 -19.64 -11.73 34.86
CA SER A 531 -20.03 -13.00 34.24
C SER A 531 -21.02 -12.76 33.10
N HIS A 532 -20.71 -13.33 31.94
CA HIS A 532 -21.61 -13.25 30.78
C HIS A 532 -22.80 -14.19 30.91
N GLY A 533 -22.71 -15.25 31.72
CA GLY A 533 -23.82 -16.16 31.95
C GLY A 533 -24.11 -16.40 33.43
N VAL A 534 -25.18 -17.13 33.69
CA VAL A 534 -25.58 -17.60 35.01
C VAL A 534 -25.76 -19.10 34.98
N TRP A 535 -25.24 -19.76 36.00
CA TRP A 535 -25.53 -21.15 36.30
C TRP A 535 -25.63 -21.31 37.80
N MET A 536 -26.85 -21.24 38.31
CA MET A 536 -27.09 -21.27 39.74
C MET A 536 -28.38 -22.01 40.12
N THR A 537 -28.42 -22.45 41.37
CA THR A 537 -29.61 -22.95 42.03
C THR A 537 -29.75 -22.27 43.38
N PHE A 538 -30.92 -21.72 43.68
CA PHE A 538 -31.20 -21.07 44.96
C PHE A 538 -32.54 -21.51 45.54
N SER A 539 -32.66 -21.43 46.86
CA SER A 539 -33.94 -21.58 47.55
C SER A 539 -34.63 -20.22 47.65
N ALA A 540 -35.94 -20.21 47.47
CA ALA A 540 -36.77 -19.03 47.62
C ALA A 540 -38.01 -19.33 48.47
N GLU A 541 -38.53 -18.31 49.16
CA GLU A 541 -39.78 -18.40 49.91
C GLU A 541 -40.91 -17.62 49.24
N ARG A 542 -42.14 -18.02 49.55
CA ARG A 542 -43.33 -17.33 49.06
C ARG A 542 -43.50 -15.96 49.71
N THR A 543 -43.46 -14.89 48.93
CA THR A 543 -43.92 -13.55 49.37
C THR A 543 -45.41 -13.35 49.06
N GLY A 544 -46.12 -12.57 49.88
CA GLY A 544 -47.55 -12.29 49.68
C GLY A 544 -47.76 -11.20 48.62
N LEU A 545 -48.65 -11.47 47.63
CA LEU A 545 -49.02 -10.66 46.45
C LEU A 545 -47.85 -10.00 45.67
N SER A 546 -47.78 -10.24 44.35
CA SER A 546 -46.70 -9.73 43.49
C SER A 546 -46.49 -8.23 43.61
N GLY A 547 -45.25 -7.77 43.45
CA GLY A 547 -44.92 -6.33 43.40
C GLY A 547 -45.74 -5.62 42.30
N VAL A 548 -45.98 -6.30 41.18
CA VAL A 548 -46.90 -5.88 40.12
C VAL A 548 -48.33 -5.66 40.61
N THR A 549 -48.84 -6.51 41.52
CA THR A 549 -50.18 -6.33 42.10
C THR A 549 -50.23 -5.15 43.07
N ILE A 550 -49.13 -4.88 43.79
CA ILE A 550 -49.02 -3.73 44.70
C ILE A 550 -48.92 -2.43 43.90
N VAL A 551 -48.11 -2.39 42.83
CA VAL A 551 -47.98 -1.23 41.93
C VAL A 551 -49.29 -0.99 41.19
N LEU A 552 -49.96 -2.01 40.66
CA LEU A 552 -51.30 -1.87 40.05
C LEU A 552 -52.36 -1.40 41.07
N LEU A 553 -52.29 -1.83 42.33
CA LEU A 553 -53.15 -1.31 43.40
C LEU A 553 -52.85 0.16 43.71
N LEU A 554 -51.58 0.55 43.74
CA LEU A 554 -51.16 1.93 44.02
C LEU A 554 -51.48 2.88 42.85
N VAL A 555 -51.25 2.45 41.61
CA VAL A 555 -51.65 3.18 40.40
C VAL A 555 -53.19 3.25 40.30
N GLY A 556 -53.90 2.16 40.59
CA GLY A 556 -55.36 2.15 40.66
C GLY A 556 -55.91 3.11 41.74
N LEU A 557 -55.27 3.19 42.90
CA LEU A 557 -55.61 4.14 43.96
C LEU A 557 -55.25 5.59 43.60
N ALA A 558 -54.14 5.82 42.89
CA ALA A 558 -53.73 7.14 42.41
C ALA A 558 -54.67 7.67 41.31
N VAL A 559 -55.08 6.81 40.37
CA VAL A 559 -56.08 7.15 39.33
C VAL A 559 -57.45 7.40 39.95
N LEU A 560 -57.86 6.62 40.96
CA LEU A 560 -59.09 6.89 41.69
C LEU A 560 -59.03 8.22 42.46
N GLY A 561 -57.87 8.54 43.07
CA GLY A 561 -57.61 9.82 43.70
C GLY A 561 -57.67 11.00 42.72
N LEU A 562 -57.10 10.86 41.53
CA LEU A 562 -57.16 11.85 40.44
C LEU A 562 -58.57 12.03 39.89
N LEU A 563 -59.37 10.97 39.76
CA LEU A 563 -60.76 11.06 39.33
C LEU A 563 -61.65 11.76 40.37
N ILE A 564 -61.41 11.52 41.66
CA ILE A 564 -62.10 12.24 42.75
C ILE A 564 -61.69 13.71 42.75
N ALA A 565 -60.39 14.01 42.59
CA ALA A 565 -59.89 15.38 42.50
C ALA A 565 -60.47 16.12 41.27
N ALA A 566 -60.50 15.48 40.10
CA ALA A 566 -61.09 16.01 38.89
C ALA A 566 -62.61 16.21 39.03
N GLY A 567 -63.31 15.31 39.71
CA GLY A 567 -64.73 15.46 40.04
C GLY A 567 -65.01 16.65 40.98
N VAL A 568 -64.16 16.86 41.98
CA VAL A 568 -64.24 18.02 42.90
C VAL A 568 -63.93 19.33 42.18
N VAL A 569 -62.89 19.36 41.34
CA VAL A 569 -62.53 20.54 40.53
C VAL A 569 -63.62 20.85 39.49
N GLY A 570 -64.18 19.84 38.84
CA GLY A 570 -65.30 19.97 37.90
C GLY A 570 -66.58 20.48 38.59
N PHE A 571 -66.86 20.06 39.82
CA PHE A 571 -67.99 20.56 40.60
C PHE A 571 -67.79 22.02 41.07
N LEU A 572 -66.58 22.38 41.52
CA LEU A 572 -66.23 23.73 41.98
C LEU A 572 -66.18 24.75 40.84
N HIS A 573 -65.83 24.33 39.61
CA HIS A 573 -65.73 25.19 38.43
C HIS A 573 -66.85 24.97 37.40
N ARG A 574 -67.95 24.31 37.77
CA ARG A 574 -69.05 23.93 36.85
C ARG A 574 -69.63 25.09 36.04
N GLU A 575 -69.65 26.30 36.60
CA GLU A 575 -70.17 27.51 35.93
C GLU A 575 -69.20 28.11 34.92
N LYS A 576 -67.88 27.89 35.08
CA LYS A 576 -66.84 28.37 34.14
C LYS A 576 -66.63 27.39 32.98
N ILE A 577 -66.75 26.09 33.22
CA ILE A 577 -66.63 25.04 32.19
C ILE A 577 -67.85 25.06 31.24
N ALA A 578 -69.06 25.36 31.76
CA ALA A 578 -70.25 25.55 30.93
C ALA A 578 -70.18 26.79 30.02
N GLY A 579 -69.35 27.78 30.36
CA GLY A 579 -69.11 28.97 29.53
C GLY A 579 -68.12 28.74 28.38
N LEU A 580 -67.15 27.84 28.55
CA LEU A 580 -66.13 27.52 27.53
C LEU A 580 -66.66 26.65 26.38
N LEU A 581 -67.69 25.83 26.62
CA LEU A 581 -68.33 25.00 25.60
C LEU A 581 -69.39 25.72 24.76
N ARG A 582 -69.66 27.01 25.02
CA ARG A 582 -70.76 27.77 24.40
C ARG A 582 -70.39 29.07 23.69
N GLY A 583 -69.10 29.42 23.56
CA GLY A 583 -68.68 30.68 22.95
C GLY A 583 -67.85 30.49 21.68
N GLY A 584 -68.48 30.45 20.51
CA GLY A 584 -67.72 30.44 19.26
C GLY A 584 -68.49 30.21 17.95
N SER A 585 -69.66 30.83 17.74
CA SER A 585 -70.10 31.35 16.43
C SER A 585 -71.54 31.89 16.52
N ASP A 586 -71.67 33.21 16.45
CA ASP A 586 -72.88 33.92 15.99
C ASP A 586 -72.36 35.25 15.45
N THR A 587 -72.56 35.55 14.17
CA THR A 587 -73.63 36.43 13.66
C THR A 587 -73.32 36.57 12.15
N ASP A 588 -74.23 36.69 11.18
CA ASP A 588 -75.57 37.24 11.19
C ASP A 588 -76.39 36.70 10.00
N VAL A 589 -77.68 36.55 10.26
CA VAL A 589 -78.84 36.39 9.36
C VAL A 589 -79.08 37.78 8.69
N PRO A 590 -79.56 37.93 7.43
CA PRO A 590 -80.99 37.72 7.23
C PRO A 590 -81.54 37.26 5.87
N ASP A 591 -82.70 36.62 6.06
CA ASP A 591 -83.96 36.79 5.35
C ASP A 591 -84.31 36.00 4.06
N SER A 592 -85.29 35.13 4.30
CA SER A 592 -86.56 35.07 3.59
C SER A 592 -86.64 34.33 2.24
N SER A 593 -87.24 33.14 2.37
CA SER A 593 -88.43 32.72 1.61
C SER A 593 -88.28 32.22 0.17
N SER A 594 -88.94 31.06 -0.02
CA SER A 594 -89.47 30.47 -1.26
C SER A 594 -88.47 30.00 -2.32
N GLY A 595 -88.35 28.66 -2.45
CA GLY A 595 -87.94 28.02 -3.70
C GLY A 595 -89.05 28.09 -4.76
N PRO A 596 -89.03 27.26 -5.83
CA PRO A 596 -88.00 26.30 -6.25
C PRO A 596 -87.66 26.44 -7.77
N ALA A 597 -86.96 25.43 -8.30
CA ALA A 597 -86.74 25.08 -9.72
C ALA A 597 -85.45 25.60 -10.38
N GLY A 598 -84.63 24.64 -10.83
CA GLY A 598 -83.52 24.83 -11.78
C GLY A 598 -84.01 25.10 -13.21
N PRO A 599 -83.33 24.64 -14.28
CA PRO A 599 -82.03 23.98 -14.39
C PRO A 599 -81.10 24.65 -15.44
N SER A 600 -79.96 23.99 -15.77
CA SER A 600 -79.08 24.20 -16.95
C SER A 600 -78.29 25.54 -16.99
N PHE A 601 -76.96 25.54 -17.11
CA PHE A 601 -76.08 24.78 -17.99
C PHE A 601 -74.83 24.25 -17.27
#